data_AF-A0A7L2UDH1-F1
#
_entry.id   AF-A0A7L2UDH1-F1
#
_cell.length_a   1.000
_cell.length_b   1.000
_cell.length_c   1.000
_cell.angle_alpha   90.00
_cell.angle_beta   90.00
_cell.angle_gamma   90.00
#
_symmetry.space_group_name_H-M   'P 1'
#
loop_
_entity.id
_entity.type
_entity.pdbx_description
1 polymer ?
#
loop_
_entity_poly.entity_id
_entity_poly.type
_entity_poly.pdbx_seq_one_letter_code
_entity_poly.pdbx_strand_id
1 'polypeptide(L)'
;MDSQRELTEELRLYQSTLLQDGLKELLEEKKFIDCSLKAGDRSLPCHRLILSACSPYFREYFLSEQNEEKKKEVVLDNVDPNILDMIVKYLYSASIDLNDSNVQDIFALASRFQIPSVFTVCVSYLQKRLAVGNCLAILRLGVLLDCPRLAFSARDFVSDHFVQICKEEDFMQLAPHELISVISPDSLNVEKEELVFEAVMRWVRTDKENRVKSLGEIFDCIRFRLMPEKYFKEHVEKDDIIKSNSDLQKKVKIIKDAFAGKLPDSSKSTEKSTKGEVNGDIGDEDLLPGYLNDLPRHGMFVKDLILLVNDTAAVAYDPLENECYLAALAEQIPRNHSSIVSKQNQVYIVGGLYVEEENKDQPFQSYFFQLDSIAGEWVALPPLPSARCLFGLGESDNKIYVIAGKDLRTEESLDSVLCYDPVAMKWGEIKKLPIKVYGHATISNNGLIYCLGGKTDDK
;
A
#
# COMPACT_ATOMS: atom_id res chain seq x y z
N MET A 1 -20.40 28.52 22.61
CA MET A 1 -20.87 28.19 21.24
C MET A 1 -20.80 26.69 20.99
N ASP A 2 -19.80 25.98 21.53
CA ASP A 2 -19.66 24.52 21.32
C ASP A 2 -20.75 23.69 22.03
N SER A 3 -21.12 24.02 23.28
CA SER A 3 -22.19 23.31 24.01
C SER A 3 -23.58 23.40 23.35
N GLN A 4 -23.88 24.50 22.64
CA GLN A 4 -25.14 24.60 21.87
C GLN A 4 -25.10 23.79 20.57
N ARG A 5 -23.91 23.61 19.97
CA ARG A 5 -23.73 22.77 18.77
C ARG A 5 -23.87 21.30 19.13
N GLU A 6 -23.22 20.87 20.21
CA GLU A 6 -23.31 19.50 20.74
C GLU A 6 -24.76 19.11 21.03
N LEU A 7 -25.51 19.95 21.76
CA LEU A 7 -26.93 19.68 22.05
C LEU A 7 -27.79 19.60 20.77
N THR A 8 -27.48 20.42 19.77
CA THR A 8 -28.21 20.41 18.48
C THR A 8 -27.93 19.13 17.70
N GLU A 9 -26.69 18.64 17.72
CA GLU A 9 -26.29 17.38 17.09
C GLU A 9 -26.94 16.18 17.79
N GLU A 10 -26.98 16.16 19.12
CA GLU A 10 -27.67 15.12 19.90
C GLU A 10 -29.17 15.06 19.59
N LEU A 11 -29.85 16.20 19.57
CA LEU A 11 -31.28 16.27 19.25
C LEU A 11 -31.56 15.80 17.82
N ARG A 12 -30.69 16.15 16.88
CA ARG A 12 -30.81 15.70 15.48
C ARG A 12 -30.61 14.20 15.36
N LEU A 13 -29.60 13.66 16.06
CA LEU A 13 -29.35 12.23 16.10
C LEU A 13 -30.55 11.48 16.67
N TYR A 14 -31.04 11.90 17.84
CA TYR A 14 -32.22 11.31 18.48
C TYR A 14 -33.45 11.30 17.56
N GLN A 15 -33.78 12.45 16.95
CA GLN A 15 -34.92 12.55 16.05
C GLN A 15 -34.74 11.69 14.79
N SER A 16 -33.51 11.58 14.27
CA SER A 16 -33.23 10.75 13.10
C SER A 16 -33.38 9.26 13.41
N THR A 17 -32.88 8.80 14.55
CA THR A 17 -33.01 7.41 14.99
C THR A 17 -34.47 7.05 15.25
N LEU A 18 -35.21 7.92 15.96
CA LEU A 18 -36.64 7.69 16.24
C LEU A 18 -37.47 7.58 14.95
N LEU A 19 -37.23 8.48 13.99
CA LEU A 19 -37.91 8.43 12.69
C LEU A 19 -37.56 7.14 11.94
N GLN A 20 -36.30 6.75 11.97
CA GLN A 20 -35.80 5.58 11.28
C GLN A 20 -36.39 4.28 11.83
N ASP A 21 -36.40 4.13 13.16
CA ASP A 21 -37.01 2.98 13.83
C ASP A 21 -38.51 2.91 13.55
N GLY A 22 -39.22 4.05 13.62
CA GLY A 22 -40.63 4.12 13.27
C GLY A 22 -40.92 3.73 11.82
N LEU A 23 -40.10 4.18 10.86
CA LEU A 23 -40.24 3.80 9.45
C LEU A 23 -40.00 2.30 9.23
N LYS A 24 -39.05 1.71 9.97
CA LYS A 24 -38.77 0.28 9.93
C LYS A 24 -39.95 -0.53 10.47
N GLU A 25 -40.52 -0.14 11.60
CA GLU A 25 -41.72 -0.78 12.18
C GLU A 25 -42.90 -0.72 11.20
N LEU A 26 -43.14 0.42 10.55
CA LEU A 26 -44.20 0.57 9.54
C LEU A 26 -44.02 -0.38 8.34
N LEU A 27 -42.77 -0.60 7.91
CA LEU A 27 -42.45 -1.57 6.86
C LEU A 27 -42.74 -3.01 7.31
N GLU A 28 -42.34 -3.38 8.53
CA GLU A 28 -42.55 -4.73 9.10
C GLU A 28 -44.04 -5.03 9.30
N GLU A 29 -44.82 -4.06 9.79
CA GLU A 29 -46.27 -4.15 9.96
C GLU A 29 -47.06 -4.00 8.66
N LYS A 30 -46.38 -3.72 7.55
CA LYS A 30 -46.98 -3.48 6.23
C LYS A 30 -48.01 -2.34 6.22
N LYS A 31 -47.75 -1.27 6.95
CA LYS A 31 -48.59 -0.06 7.02
C LYS A 31 -48.13 0.97 6.00
N PHE A 32 -49.06 1.72 5.41
CA PHE A 32 -48.79 2.80 4.45
C PHE A 32 -47.96 2.43 3.20
N ILE A 33 -47.84 1.14 2.86
CA ILE A 33 -47.17 0.69 1.64
C ILE A 33 -47.93 1.19 0.41
N ASP A 34 -47.21 1.86 -0.48
CA ASP A 34 -47.72 2.46 -1.71
C ASP A 34 -46.99 1.96 -2.99
N CYS A 35 -45.97 1.10 -2.84
CA CYS A 35 -45.35 0.39 -3.95
C CYS A 35 -44.78 -0.99 -3.55
N SER A 36 -44.49 -1.82 -4.54
CA SER A 36 -43.77 -3.08 -4.36
C SER A 36 -42.70 -3.27 -5.44
N LEU A 37 -41.50 -3.66 -5.04
CA LEU A 37 -40.41 -4.02 -5.95
C LEU A 37 -40.47 -5.52 -6.24
N LYS A 38 -40.67 -5.90 -7.50
CA LYS A 38 -40.71 -7.28 -7.94
C LYS A 38 -39.37 -7.69 -8.55
N ALA A 39 -38.69 -8.64 -7.94
CA ALA A 39 -37.48 -9.27 -8.45
C ALA A 39 -37.74 -10.77 -8.63
N GLY A 40 -37.79 -11.23 -9.89
CA GLY A 40 -38.19 -12.59 -10.23
C GLY A 40 -39.58 -12.94 -9.65
N ASP A 41 -39.62 -13.98 -8.81
CA ASP A 41 -40.85 -14.48 -8.20
C ASP A 41 -41.19 -13.82 -6.86
N ARG A 42 -40.34 -12.93 -6.33
CA ARG A 42 -40.57 -12.26 -5.04
C ARG A 42 -41.00 -10.80 -5.26
N SER A 43 -41.97 -10.38 -4.46
CA SER A 43 -42.43 -8.98 -4.40
C SER A 43 -42.17 -8.42 -3.00
N LEU A 44 -41.41 -7.32 -2.94
CA LEU A 44 -40.98 -6.66 -1.72
C LEU A 44 -41.81 -5.39 -1.51
N PRO A 45 -42.63 -5.30 -0.46
CA PRO A 45 -43.39 -4.08 -0.17
C PRO A 45 -42.46 -2.93 0.24
N CYS A 46 -42.73 -1.71 -0.21
CA CYS A 46 -41.88 -0.53 0.05
C CYS A 46 -42.71 0.77 0.06
N HIS A 47 -42.12 1.84 0.60
CA HIS A 47 -42.64 3.19 0.51
C HIS A 47 -41.94 3.97 -0.62
N ARG A 48 -42.71 4.53 -1.57
CA ARG A 48 -42.19 5.34 -2.69
C ARG A 48 -41.37 6.52 -2.19
N LEU A 49 -41.80 7.13 -1.09
CA LEU A 49 -41.13 8.28 -0.47
C LEU A 49 -39.70 7.94 -0.05
N ILE A 50 -39.51 6.81 0.64
CA ILE A 50 -38.18 6.39 1.13
C ILE A 50 -37.28 6.00 -0.03
N LEU A 51 -37.78 5.21 -0.98
CA LEU A 51 -37.01 4.86 -2.18
C LEU A 51 -36.58 6.11 -2.95
N SER A 52 -37.49 7.07 -3.16
CA SER A 52 -37.19 8.33 -3.86
C SER A 52 -36.25 9.24 -3.08
N ALA A 53 -36.29 9.21 -1.74
CA ALA A 53 -35.40 10.00 -0.91
C ALA A 53 -33.95 9.49 -1.00
N CYS A 54 -33.77 8.16 -0.96
CA CYS A 54 -32.46 7.52 -0.89
C CYS A 54 -31.83 7.14 -2.24
N SER A 55 -32.62 7.08 -3.32
CA SER A 55 -32.17 6.70 -4.66
C SER A 55 -32.68 7.70 -5.71
N PRO A 56 -31.77 8.41 -6.42
CA PRO A 56 -32.14 9.26 -7.55
C PRO A 56 -32.79 8.45 -8.69
N TYR A 57 -32.36 7.22 -8.94
CA TYR A 57 -33.00 6.33 -9.92
C TYR A 57 -34.49 6.12 -9.62
N PHE A 58 -34.84 5.75 -8.38
CA PHE A 58 -36.24 5.55 -8.01
C PHE A 58 -37.01 6.88 -7.98
N ARG A 59 -36.35 7.98 -7.59
CA ARG A 59 -36.95 9.33 -7.65
C ARG A 59 -37.38 9.68 -9.07
N GLU A 60 -36.50 9.53 -10.05
CA GLU A 60 -36.80 9.79 -11.46
C GLU A 60 -37.89 8.83 -11.97
N TYR A 61 -37.79 7.54 -11.62
CA TYR A 61 -38.79 6.54 -11.99
C TYR A 61 -40.19 6.93 -11.51
N PHE A 62 -40.35 7.29 -10.23
CA PHE A 62 -41.65 7.62 -9.65
C PHE A 62 -42.19 9.00 -10.07
N LEU A 63 -41.31 9.96 -10.39
CA LEU A 63 -41.69 11.29 -10.87
C LEU A 63 -42.00 11.33 -12.38
N SER A 64 -41.53 10.35 -13.16
CA SER A 64 -41.82 10.29 -14.61
C SER A 64 -43.32 10.22 -14.93
N GLU A 65 -43.75 10.79 -16.06
CA GLU A 65 -45.15 10.79 -16.54
C GLU A 65 -45.62 9.43 -17.09
N GLN A 66 -45.28 8.33 -16.41
CA GLN A 66 -45.81 7.00 -16.74
C GLN A 66 -47.08 6.68 -15.94
N ASN A 67 -47.95 5.83 -16.49
CA ASN A 67 -49.21 5.40 -15.88
C ASN A 67 -49.08 5.09 -14.38
N GLU A 68 -49.87 5.76 -13.53
CA GLU A 68 -49.91 5.57 -12.07
C GLU A 68 -50.12 4.11 -11.65
N GLU A 69 -50.84 3.30 -12.45
CA GLU A 69 -51.04 1.86 -12.19
C GLU A 69 -49.75 1.04 -12.32
N LYS A 70 -48.83 1.44 -13.22
CA LYS A 70 -47.51 0.79 -13.38
C LYS A 70 -46.50 1.22 -12.30
N LYS A 71 -46.81 2.25 -11.51
CA LYS A 71 -45.93 2.70 -10.41
C LYS A 71 -46.15 1.93 -9.11
N LYS A 72 -47.26 1.17 -8.99
CA LYS A 72 -47.54 0.35 -7.81
C LYS A 72 -46.66 -0.90 -7.74
N GLU A 73 -46.33 -1.51 -8.87
CA GLU A 73 -45.45 -2.68 -8.95
C GLU A 73 -44.29 -2.40 -9.92
N VAL A 74 -43.07 -2.28 -9.39
CA VAL A 74 -41.86 -2.02 -10.17
C VAL A 74 -41.16 -3.34 -10.43
N VAL A 75 -41.16 -3.79 -11.68
CA VAL A 75 -40.49 -5.04 -12.07
C VAL A 75 -39.02 -4.77 -12.37
N LEU A 76 -38.13 -5.50 -11.68
CA LEU A 76 -36.69 -5.38 -11.78
C LEU A 76 -36.12 -6.66 -12.41
N ASP A 77 -35.62 -6.53 -13.64
CA ASP A 77 -35.02 -7.65 -14.36
C ASP A 77 -33.59 -7.93 -13.90
N ASN A 78 -33.25 -9.23 -13.81
CA ASN A 78 -31.92 -9.75 -13.46
C ASN A 78 -31.40 -9.24 -12.11
N VAL A 79 -32.21 -9.35 -11.06
CA VAL A 79 -31.85 -8.95 -9.69
C VAL A 79 -32.08 -10.12 -8.74
N ASP A 80 -31.09 -10.43 -7.90
CA ASP A 80 -31.26 -11.40 -6.82
C ASP A 80 -32.22 -10.81 -5.75
N PRO A 81 -33.35 -11.48 -5.46
CA PRO A 81 -34.32 -10.99 -4.49
C PRO A 81 -33.78 -10.83 -3.07
N ASN A 82 -32.79 -11.64 -2.66
CA ASN A 82 -32.19 -11.58 -1.33
C ASN A 82 -31.29 -10.35 -1.19
N ILE A 83 -30.50 -10.05 -2.22
CA ILE A 83 -29.62 -8.87 -2.24
C ILE A 83 -30.48 -7.60 -2.27
N LEU A 84 -31.55 -7.60 -3.06
CA LEU A 84 -32.49 -6.47 -3.09
C LEU A 84 -33.18 -6.29 -1.72
N ASP A 85 -33.59 -7.36 -1.05
CA ASP A 85 -34.17 -7.30 0.29
C ASP A 85 -33.17 -6.75 1.32
N MET A 86 -31.89 -7.12 1.24
CA MET A 86 -30.84 -6.53 2.09
C MET A 86 -30.69 -5.01 1.87
N ILE A 87 -30.68 -4.56 0.61
CA ILE A 87 -30.61 -3.13 0.28
C ILE A 87 -31.86 -2.40 0.77
N VAL A 88 -33.05 -2.96 0.53
CA VAL A 88 -34.32 -2.37 1.01
C VAL A 88 -34.29 -2.27 2.52
N LYS A 89 -33.97 -3.34 3.26
CA LYS A 89 -33.85 -3.30 4.72
C LYS A 89 -32.87 -2.25 5.18
N TYR A 90 -31.72 -2.12 4.52
CA TYR A 90 -30.75 -1.06 4.82
C TYR A 90 -31.33 0.35 4.68
N LEU A 91 -32.16 0.62 3.68
CA LEU A 91 -32.80 1.94 3.52
C LEU A 91 -33.67 2.34 4.71
N TYR A 92 -34.15 1.36 5.50
CA TYR A 92 -34.95 1.60 6.70
C TYR A 92 -34.15 1.41 7.99
N SER A 93 -33.13 0.55 8.02
CA SER A 93 -32.38 0.21 9.24
C SER A 93 -30.99 0.87 9.34
N ALA A 94 -30.46 1.42 8.24
CA ALA A 94 -29.08 1.88 8.08
C ALA A 94 -28.03 0.84 8.47
N SER A 95 -28.41 -0.44 8.54
CA SER A 95 -27.55 -1.56 8.88
C SER A 95 -27.57 -2.57 7.74
N ILE A 96 -26.38 -2.88 7.21
CA ILE A 96 -26.19 -3.86 6.13
C ILE A 96 -25.01 -4.76 6.45
N ASP A 97 -25.25 -6.06 6.39
CA ASP A 97 -24.23 -7.07 6.69
C ASP A 97 -23.46 -7.43 5.41
N LEU A 98 -22.27 -6.86 5.26
CA LEU A 98 -21.39 -7.12 4.13
C LEU A 98 -20.41 -8.28 4.40
N ASN A 99 -20.30 -9.17 3.41
CA ASN A 99 -19.36 -10.28 3.39
C ASN A 99 -18.77 -10.45 1.98
N ASP A 100 -17.76 -11.33 1.86
CA ASP A 100 -17.01 -11.49 0.61
C ASP A 100 -17.85 -12.09 -0.53
N SER A 101 -18.97 -12.77 -0.23
CA SER A 101 -19.85 -13.37 -1.25
C SER A 101 -20.96 -12.44 -1.73
N ASN A 102 -21.44 -11.51 -0.90
CA ASN A 102 -22.56 -10.62 -1.25
C ASN A 102 -22.12 -9.22 -1.69
N VAL A 103 -20.90 -8.78 -1.34
CA VAL A 103 -20.48 -7.38 -1.55
C VAL A 103 -20.47 -6.98 -3.02
N GLN A 104 -20.11 -7.89 -3.94
CA GLN A 104 -20.07 -7.61 -5.37
C GLN A 104 -21.47 -7.33 -5.93
N ASP A 105 -22.44 -8.17 -5.58
CA ASP A 105 -23.83 -8.02 -6.03
C ASP A 105 -24.49 -6.80 -5.41
N ILE A 106 -24.28 -6.56 -4.11
CA ILE A 106 -24.77 -5.36 -3.41
C ILE A 106 -24.18 -4.11 -4.08
N PHE A 107 -22.89 -4.11 -4.38
CA PHE A 107 -22.21 -2.96 -4.98
C PHE A 107 -22.71 -2.69 -6.41
N ALA A 108 -22.92 -3.74 -7.22
CA ALA A 108 -23.48 -3.63 -8.55
C ALA A 108 -24.91 -3.06 -8.53
N LEU A 109 -25.77 -3.54 -7.63
CA LEU A 109 -27.13 -3.00 -7.47
C LEU A 109 -27.14 -1.58 -6.91
N ALA A 110 -26.25 -1.26 -5.97
CA ALA A 110 -26.12 0.09 -5.43
C ALA A 110 -25.69 1.09 -6.51
N SER A 111 -24.80 0.68 -7.43
CA SER A 111 -24.46 1.49 -8.60
C SER A 111 -25.65 1.61 -9.57
N ARG A 112 -26.28 0.49 -9.94
CA ARG A 112 -27.43 0.45 -10.86
C ARG A 112 -28.61 1.28 -10.40
N PHE A 113 -28.96 1.21 -9.12
CA PHE A 113 -30.06 1.96 -8.51
C PHE A 113 -29.59 3.28 -7.89
N GLN A 114 -28.34 3.68 -8.11
CA GLN A 114 -27.76 4.94 -7.65
C GLN A 114 -28.02 5.20 -6.15
N ILE A 115 -27.70 4.25 -5.27
CA ILE A 115 -27.89 4.38 -3.81
C ILE A 115 -26.54 4.79 -3.19
N PRO A 116 -26.28 6.10 -2.95
CA PRO A 116 -24.92 6.56 -2.67
C PRO A 116 -24.39 6.09 -1.32
N SER A 117 -25.28 5.93 -0.34
CA SER A 117 -24.95 5.46 1.00
C SER A 117 -24.45 4.01 0.98
N VAL A 118 -25.18 3.08 0.35
CA VAL A 118 -24.75 1.69 0.16
C VAL A 118 -23.47 1.63 -0.67
N PHE A 119 -23.41 2.39 -1.76
CA PHE A 119 -22.24 2.44 -2.64
C PHE A 119 -20.97 2.83 -1.85
N THR A 120 -21.07 3.86 -1.00
CA THR A 120 -19.95 4.32 -0.17
C THR A 120 -19.50 3.27 0.86
N VAL A 121 -20.46 2.57 1.48
CA VAL A 121 -20.16 1.51 2.46
C VAL A 121 -19.47 0.32 1.77
N CYS A 122 -19.93 -0.09 0.58
CA CYS A 122 -19.28 -1.14 -0.22
C CYS A 122 -17.84 -0.76 -0.62
N VAL A 123 -17.62 0.47 -1.10
CA VAL A 123 -16.27 0.96 -1.43
C VAL A 123 -15.36 0.92 -0.22
N SER A 124 -15.81 1.42 0.94
CA SER A 124 -15.00 1.40 2.16
C SER A 124 -14.71 -0.02 2.64
N TYR A 125 -15.65 -0.95 2.49
CA TYR A 125 -15.46 -2.36 2.83
C TYR A 125 -14.37 -3.00 1.97
N LEU A 126 -14.48 -2.84 0.64
CA LEU A 126 -13.53 -3.40 -0.32
C LEU A 126 -12.12 -2.81 -0.14
N GLN A 127 -12.01 -1.50 0.09
CA GLN A 127 -10.72 -0.84 0.38
C GLN A 127 -10.03 -1.41 1.63
N LYS A 128 -10.78 -1.69 2.70
CA LYS A 128 -10.24 -2.27 3.95
C LYS A 128 -9.85 -3.74 3.82
N ARG A 129 -10.32 -4.43 2.78
CA ARG A 129 -10.11 -5.86 2.52
C ARG A 129 -9.15 -6.12 1.36
N LEU A 130 -8.48 -5.10 0.83
CA LEU A 130 -7.49 -5.25 -0.22
C LEU A 130 -6.36 -6.19 0.24
N ALA A 131 -6.11 -7.21 -0.57
CA ALA A 131 -5.08 -8.22 -0.36
C ALA A 131 -4.53 -8.70 -1.71
N VAL A 132 -3.36 -9.33 -1.69
CA VAL A 132 -2.67 -9.82 -2.90
C VAL A 132 -3.57 -10.70 -3.76
N GLY A 133 -4.34 -11.61 -3.14
CA GLY A 133 -5.23 -12.54 -3.86
C GLY A 133 -6.56 -11.96 -4.36
N ASN A 134 -6.95 -10.72 -4.00
CA ASN A 134 -8.22 -10.14 -4.44
C ASN A 134 -8.08 -8.77 -5.13
N CYS A 135 -6.90 -8.16 -5.07
CA CYS A 135 -6.67 -6.80 -5.57
C CYS A 135 -6.98 -6.64 -7.06
N LEU A 136 -6.63 -7.63 -7.90
CA LEU A 136 -6.92 -7.61 -9.34
C LEU A 136 -8.44 -7.67 -9.62
N ALA A 137 -9.17 -8.50 -8.89
CA ALA A 137 -10.62 -8.59 -9.00
C ALA A 137 -11.31 -7.29 -8.54
N ILE A 138 -10.83 -6.69 -7.44
CA ILE A 138 -11.34 -5.40 -6.93
C ILE A 138 -11.03 -4.27 -7.92
N LEU A 139 -9.84 -4.27 -8.53
CA LEU A 139 -9.48 -3.31 -9.58
C LEU A 139 -10.43 -3.42 -10.77
N ARG A 140 -10.68 -4.64 -11.27
CA ARG A 140 -11.62 -4.90 -12.37
C ARG A 140 -13.03 -4.43 -11.99
N LEU A 141 -13.47 -4.71 -10.77
CA LEU A 141 -14.78 -4.27 -10.27
C LEU A 141 -14.90 -2.74 -10.20
N GLY A 142 -13.85 -2.06 -9.74
CA GLY A 142 -13.78 -0.60 -9.70
C GLY A 142 -13.87 0.04 -11.08
N VAL A 143 -13.20 -0.55 -12.09
CA VAL A 143 -13.30 -0.08 -13.48
C VAL A 143 -14.68 -0.39 -14.09
N LEU A 144 -15.21 -1.60 -13.87
CA LEU A 144 -16.50 -2.03 -14.41
C LEU A 144 -17.68 -1.17 -13.92
N LEU A 145 -17.65 -0.77 -12.65
CA LEU A 145 -18.70 0.02 -12.02
C LEU A 145 -18.45 1.53 -12.06
N ASP A 146 -17.47 1.97 -12.85
CA ASP A 146 -17.03 3.36 -12.97
C ASP A 146 -16.84 4.04 -11.60
N CYS A 147 -16.06 3.37 -10.75
CA CYS A 147 -15.68 3.85 -9.43
C CYS A 147 -14.18 4.20 -9.39
N PRO A 148 -13.78 5.43 -9.81
CA PRO A 148 -12.39 5.84 -9.84
C PRO A 148 -11.69 5.71 -8.49
N ARG A 149 -12.40 6.00 -7.39
CA ARG A 149 -11.85 5.92 -6.03
C ARG A 149 -11.42 4.49 -5.68
N LEU A 150 -12.25 3.49 -5.98
CA LEU A 150 -11.93 2.10 -5.71
C LEU A 150 -10.84 1.59 -6.67
N ALA A 151 -10.96 1.91 -7.96
CA ALA A 151 -9.99 1.52 -8.97
C ALA A 151 -8.60 2.10 -8.67
N PHE A 152 -8.53 3.37 -8.25
CA PHE A 152 -7.28 4.02 -7.84
C PHE A 152 -6.66 3.31 -6.64
N SER A 153 -7.40 3.11 -5.54
CA SER A 153 -6.87 2.40 -4.36
C SER A 153 -6.42 0.98 -4.66
N ALA A 154 -7.15 0.25 -5.51
CA ALA A 154 -6.75 -1.09 -5.91
C ALA A 154 -5.50 -1.08 -6.81
N ARG A 155 -5.38 -0.12 -7.73
CA ARG A 155 -4.21 0.02 -8.60
C ARG A 155 -2.96 0.42 -7.82
N ASP A 156 -3.10 1.31 -6.85
CA ASP A 156 -2.01 1.74 -5.97
C ASP A 156 -1.48 0.54 -5.17
N PHE A 157 -2.39 -0.23 -4.57
CA PHE A 157 -2.05 -1.48 -3.88
C PHE A 157 -1.36 -2.51 -4.78
N VAL A 158 -1.84 -2.66 -6.02
CA VAL A 158 -1.21 -3.54 -7.02
C VAL A 158 0.19 -3.05 -7.39
N SER A 159 0.38 -1.73 -7.48
CA SER A 159 1.68 -1.12 -7.79
C SER A 159 2.68 -1.39 -6.67
N ASP A 160 2.27 -1.23 -5.42
CA ASP A 160 3.09 -1.43 -4.23
C ASP A 160 3.54 -2.90 -4.04
N HIS A 161 2.68 -3.86 -4.42
CA HIS A 161 2.88 -5.30 -4.20
C HIS A 161 3.15 -6.08 -5.49
N PHE A 162 3.54 -5.40 -6.58
CA PHE A 162 3.66 -6.00 -7.91
C PHE A 162 4.53 -7.27 -7.93
N VAL A 163 5.65 -7.29 -7.19
CA VAL A 163 6.59 -8.42 -7.13
C VAL A 163 5.94 -9.71 -6.57
N GLN A 164 4.93 -9.56 -5.71
CA GLN A 164 4.16 -10.69 -5.18
C GLN A 164 3.06 -11.08 -6.18
N ILE A 165 2.32 -10.11 -6.68
CA ILE A 165 1.17 -10.30 -7.58
C ILE A 165 1.58 -10.95 -8.90
N CYS A 166 2.75 -10.61 -9.46
CA CYS A 166 3.22 -11.16 -10.74
C CYS A 166 3.53 -12.67 -10.71
N LYS A 167 3.52 -13.28 -9.52
CA LYS A 167 3.71 -14.72 -9.32
C LYS A 167 2.39 -15.48 -9.19
N GLU A 168 1.28 -14.78 -8.94
CA GLU A 168 -0.04 -15.38 -8.77
C GLU A 168 -0.64 -15.87 -10.10
N GLU A 169 -1.52 -16.87 -10.03
CA GLU A 169 -2.20 -17.39 -11.23
C GLU A 169 -3.16 -16.37 -11.84
N ASP A 170 -3.83 -15.57 -11.02
CA ASP A 170 -4.77 -14.52 -11.46
C ASP A 170 -4.09 -13.50 -12.37
N PHE A 171 -2.81 -13.19 -12.11
CA PHE A 171 -2.03 -12.31 -12.97
C PHE A 171 -1.85 -12.91 -14.38
N MET A 172 -1.68 -14.23 -14.48
CA MET A 172 -1.56 -14.93 -15.76
C MET A 172 -2.86 -14.93 -16.56
N GLN A 173 -4.00 -14.67 -15.92
CA GLN A 173 -5.32 -14.63 -16.55
C GLN A 173 -5.74 -13.21 -16.99
N LEU A 174 -4.94 -12.18 -16.71
CA LEU A 174 -5.24 -10.80 -17.11
C LEU A 174 -5.39 -10.66 -18.62
N ALA A 175 -6.35 -9.84 -19.04
CA ALA A 175 -6.47 -9.44 -20.43
C ALA A 175 -5.36 -8.44 -20.82
N PRO A 176 -5.02 -8.27 -22.12
CA PRO A 176 -3.92 -7.40 -22.55
C PRO A 176 -4.04 -5.96 -22.04
N HIS A 177 -5.25 -5.38 -22.09
CA HIS A 177 -5.51 -4.01 -21.64
C HIS A 177 -5.36 -3.86 -20.11
N GLU A 178 -5.74 -4.90 -19.35
CA GLU A 178 -5.58 -4.90 -17.90
C GLU A 178 -4.10 -4.97 -17.53
N LEU A 179 -3.34 -5.85 -18.19
CA LEU A 179 -1.91 -5.97 -17.99
C LEU A 179 -1.19 -4.64 -18.27
N ILE A 180 -1.50 -3.98 -19.39
CA ILE A 180 -0.97 -2.64 -19.72
C ILE A 180 -1.27 -1.65 -18.60
N SER A 181 -2.51 -1.65 -18.08
CA SER A 181 -2.90 -0.74 -17.00
C SER A 181 -2.15 -0.98 -15.69
N VAL A 182 -1.68 -2.22 -15.46
CA VAL A 182 -0.91 -2.61 -14.27
C VAL A 182 0.57 -2.26 -14.43
N ILE A 183 1.17 -2.47 -15.60
CA ILE A 183 2.63 -2.29 -15.80
C ILE A 183 3.03 -0.90 -16.32
N SER A 184 2.10 -0.11 -16.84
CA SER A 184 2.39 1.23 -17.39
C SER A 184 2.79 2.28 -16.34
N PRO A 185 2.15 2.37 -15.15
CA PRO A 185 2.38 3.47 -14.19
C PRO A 185 3.82 3.62 -13.69
N ASP A 186 4.28 4.86 -13.50
CA ASP A 186 5.57 5.18 -12.85
C ASP A 186 5.63 4.74 -11.38
N SER A 187 4.48 4.69 -10.71
CA SER A 187 4.32 4.29 -9.31
C SER A 187 4.58 2.80 -9.05
N LEU A 188 4.87 2.00 -10.08
CA LEU A 188 5.13 0.57 -9.93
C LEU A 188 6.31 0.35 -8.95
N ASN A 189 6.09 -0.40 -7.87
CA ASN A 189 7.12 -0.67 -6.87
C ASN A 189 7.98 -1.87 -7.29
N VAL A 190 8.94 -1.61 -8.17
CA VAL A 190 9.88 -2.60 -8.68
C VAL A 190 11.30 -2.04 -8.65
N GLU A 191 12.23 -2.79 -8.07
CA GLU A 191 13.66 -2.41 -7.95
C GLU A 191 14.40 -2.49 -9.30
N LYS A 192 13.92 -3.35 -10.21
CA LYS A 192 14.60 -3.76 -11.46
C LYS A 192 13.61 -4.01 -12.59
N GLU A 193 13.74 -3.31 -13.71
CA GLU A 193 12.82 -3.46 -14.85
C GLU A 193 12.86 -4.88 -15.45
N GLU A 194 13.92 -5.65 -15.21
CA GLU A 194 14.03 -7.08 -15.53
C GLU A 194 12.85 -7.89 -14.98
N LEU A 195 12.37 -7.57 -13.77
CA LEU A 195 11.23 -8.27 -13.17
C LEU A 195 9.92 -8.01 -13.94
N VAL A 196 9.74 -6.80 -14.48
CA VAL A 196 8.59 -6.45 -15.32
C VAL A 196 8.66 -7.23 -16.63
N PHE A 197 9.83 -7.26 -17.27
CA PHE A 197 10.05 -8.03 -18.49
C PHE A 197 9.79 -9.53 -18.29
N GLU A 198 10.34 -10.12 -17.24
CA GLU A 198 10.13 -11.54 -16.92
C GLU A 198 8.66 -11.87 -16.65
N ALA A 199 7.94 -10.99 -15.95
CA ALA A 199 6.50 -11.14 -15.70
C ALA A 199 5.69 -11.10 -17.00
N VAL A 200 5.97 -10.14 -17.89
CA VAL A 200 5.32 -10.04 -19.20
C VAL A 200 5.60 -11.28 -20.04
N MET A 201 6.86 -11.73 -20.12
CA MET A 201 7.21 -12.90 -20.92
C MET A 201 6.58 -14.19 -20.37
N ARG A 202 6.45 -14.31 -19.04
CA ARG A 202 5.70 -15.42 -18.42
C ARG A 202 4.23 -15.38 -18.84
N TRP A 203 3.58 -14.21 -18.78
CA TRP A 203 2.20 -14.03 -19.21
C TRP A 203 2.01 -14.35 -20.71
N VAL A 204 2.91 -13.90 -21.60
CA VAL A 204 2.81 -14.22 -23.05
C VAL A 204 2.94 -15.72 -23.31
N ARG A 205 3.85 -16.40 -22.60
CA ARG A 205 4.11 -17.84 -22.79
C ARG A 205 2.91 -18.72 -22.39
N THR A 206 2.02 -18.24 -21.52
CA THR A 206 0.80 -18.96 -21.12
C THR A 206 -0.21 -19.11 -22.26
N ASP A 207 -0.34 -18.11 -23.14
CA ASP A 207 -1.19 -18.18 -24.34
C ASP A 207 -0.49 -17.50 -25.53
N LYS A 208 0.47 -18.23 -26.08
CA LYS A 208 1.36 -17.74 -27.14
C LYS A 208 0.60 -17.34 -28.42
N GLU A 209 -0.49 -18.02 -28.76
CA GLU A 209 -1.18 -17.79 -30.03
C GLU A 209 -1.93 -16.46 -30.06
N ASN A 210 -2.61 -16.11 -28.96
CA ASN A 210 -3.38 -14.87 -28.89
C ASN A 210 -2.54 -13.68 -28.39
N ARG A 211 -1.65 -13.90 -27.42
CA ARG A 211 -0.95 -12.80 -26.72
C ARG A 211 0.22 -12.21 -27.47
N VAL A 212 0.82 -12.96 -28.41
CA VAL A 212 1.92 -12.44 -29.25
C VAL A 212 1.48 -11.25 -30.11
N LYS A 213 0.19 -11.16 -30.47
CA LYS A 213 -0.36 -10.01 -31.22
C LYS A 213 -0.36 -8.74 -30.38
N SER A 214 -0.73 -8.83 -29.11
CA SER A 214 -0.75 -7.69 -28.17
C SER A 214 0.63 -7.37 -27.58
N LEU A 215 1.60 -8.27 -27.71
CA LEU A 215 2.96 -8.07 -27.22
C LEU A 215 3.58 -6.79 -27.77
N GLY A 216 3.26 -6.39 -29.01
CA GLY A 216 3.74 -5.15 -29.61
C GLY A 216 3.46 -3.92 -28.76
N GLU A 217 2.23 -3.78 -28.26
CA GLU A 217 1.79 -2.64 -27.42
C GLU A 217 2.34 -2.77 -25.99
N ILE A 218 2.32 -3.98 -25.42
CA ILE A 218 2.84 -4.24 -24.07
C ILE A 218 4.35 -3.94 -23.99
N PHE A 219 5.08 -4.17 -25.08
CA PHE A 219 6.51 -3.86 -25.18
C PHE A 219 6.79 -2.37 -24.98
N ASP A 220 5.84 -1.49 -25.34
CA ASP A 220 5.97 -0.04 -25.16
C ASP A 220 5.83 0.40 -23.70
N CYS A 221 5.36 -0.48 -22.82
CA CYS A 221 5.27 -0.21 -21.38
C CYS A 221 6.52 -0.61 -20.60
N ILE A 222 7.48 -1.30 -21.23
CA ILE A 222 8.70 -1.81 -20.58
C ILE A 222 9.86 -0.85 -20.81
N ARG A 223 10.51 -0.38 -19.74
CA ARG A 223 11.57 0.65 -19.78
C ARG A 223 12.95 0.05 -20.03
N PHE A 224 13.21 -0.41 -21.25
CA PHE A 224 14.46 -1.13 -21.55
C PHE A 224 15.73 -0.35 -21.27
N ARG A 225 15.70 0.99 -21.33
CA ARG A 225 16.85 1.85 -20.98
C ARG A 225 17.29 1.74 -19.52
N LEU A 226 16.41 1.28 -18.63
CA LEU A 226 16.69 1.04 -17.22
C LEU A 226 17.25 -0.37 -16.96
N MET A 227 17.32 -1.23 -17.97
CA MET A 227 17.92 -2.55 -17.85
C MET A 227 19.43 -2.52 -18.12
N PRO A 228 20.24 -3.30 -17.39
CA PRO A 228 21.65 -3.48 -17.70
C PRO A 228 21.86 -4.04 -19.11
N GLU A 229 22.79 -3.45 -19.88
CA GLU A 229 23.07 -3.85 -21.27
C GLU A 229 23.44 -5.34 -21.39
N LYS A 230 24.13 -5.89 -20.38
CA LYS A 230 24.46 -7.32 -20.30
C LYS A 230 23.21 -8.19 -20.28
N TYR A 231 22.25 -7.84 -19.42
CA TYR A 231 20.98 -8.58 -19.30
C TYR A 231 20.17 -8.48 -20.59
N PHE A 232 20.08 -7.28 -21.18
CA PHE A 232 19.38 -7.07 -22.45
C PHE A 232 19.89 -7.98 -23.57
N LYS A 233 21.22 -8.07 -23.74
CA LYS A 233 21.86 -8.92 -24.77
C LYS A 233 21.65 -10.42 -24.52
N GLU A 234 21.59 -10.83 -23.25
CA GLU A 234 21.51 -12.25 -22.89
C GLU A 234 20.08 -12.78 -22.86
N HIS A 235 19.11 -11.97 -22.42
CA HIS A 235 17.74 -12.42 -22.18
C HIS A 235 16.74 -11.84 -23.18
N VAL A 236 16.78 -10.54 -23.47
CA VAL A 236 15.80 -9.88 -24.35
C VAL A 236 16.08 -10.21 -25.82
N GLU A 237 17.31 -10.02 -26.28
CA GLU A 237 17.67 -10.26 -27.69
C GLU A 237 17.62 -11.73 -28.09
N LYS A 238 17.93 -12.62 -27.14
CA LYS A 238 18.02 -14.05 -27.43
C LYS A 238 16.66 -14.75 -27.40
N ASP A 239 15.62 -14.13 -26.85
CA ASP A 239 14.30 -14.73 -26.71
C ASP A 239 13.68 -15.08 -28.08
N ASP A 240 13.15 -16.30 -28.18
CA ASP A 240 12.64 -16.85 -29.43
C ASP A 240 11.39 -16.13 -29.95
N ILE A 241 10.53 -15.64 -29.04
CA ILE A 241 9.29 -14.93 -29.40
C ILE A 241 9.67 -13.58 -30.02
N ILE A 242 10.62 -12.89 -29.40
CA ILE A 242 11.12 -11.59 -29.87
C ILE A 242 11.85 -11.73 -31.20
N LYS A 243 12.62 -12.81 -31.41
CA LYS A 243 13.27 -13.11 -32.71
C LYS A 243 12.29 -13.42 -33.83
N SER A 244 11.21 -14.13 -33.52
CA SER A 244 10.21 -14.50 -34.51
C SER A 244 9.36 -13.33 -35.01
N ASN A 245 9.28 -12.23 -34.23
CA ASN A 245 8.44 -11.08 -34.54
C ASN A 245 9.27 -9.94 -35.16
N SER A 246 9.04 -9.64 -36.43
CA SER A 246 9.78 -8.64 -37.19
C SER A 246 9.61 -7.21 -36.65
N ASP A 247 8.47 -6.88 -36.05
CA ASP A 247 8.23 -5.54 -35.49
C ASP A 247 8.93 -5.35 -34.16
N LEU A 248 8.96 -6.37 -33.30
CA LEU A 248 9.75 -6.35 -32.07
C LEU A 248 11.26 -6.27 -32.37
N GLN A 249 11.73 -6.95 -33.42
CA GLN A 249 13.13 -6.81 -33.87
C GLN A 249 13.50 -5.38 -34.28
N LYS A 250 12.57 -4.63 -34.90
CA LYS A 250 12.79 -3.20 -35.19
C LYS A 250 12.93 -2.39 -33.89
N LYS A 251 12.03 -2.61 -32.91
CA LYS A 251 12.10 -1.94 -31.60
C LYS A 251 13.40 -2.27 -30.86
N VAL A 252 13.81 -3.54 -30.84
CA VAL A 252 15.09 -4.00 -30.26
C VAL A 252 16.28 -3.30 -30.92
N LYS A 253 16.28 -3.10 -32.24
CA LYS A 253 17.33 -2.36 -32.94
C LYS A 253 17.39 -0.89 -32.49
N ILE A 254 16.24 -0.23 -32.35
CA ILE A 254 16.16 1.15 -31.84
C ILE A 254 16.68 1.22 -30.40
N ILE A 255 16.35 0.25 -29.56
CA ILE A 255 16.85 0.18 -28.17
C ILE A 255 18.38 0.03 -28.13
N LYS A 256 18.96 -0.79 -29.02
CA LYS A 256 20.43 -0.90 -29.16
C LYS A 256 21.07 0.42 -29.55
N ASP A 257 20.49 1.10 -30.53
CA ASP A 257 20.97 2.41 -30.97
C ASP A 257 20.88 3.41 -29.81
N ALA A 258 19.82 3.37 -29.00
CA ALA A 258 19.66 4.18 -27.80
C ALA A 258 20.71 3.87 -26.72
N PHE A 259 21.03 2.60 -26.45
CA PHE A 259 22.15 2.23 -25.55
C PHE A 259 23.51 2.75 -26.06
N ALA A 260 23.67 2.86 -27.38
CA ALA A 260 24.86 3.45 -28.01
C ALA A 260 24.81 4.99 -28.08
N GLY A 261 23.81 5.64 -27.46
CA GLY A 261 23.65 7.10 -27.40
C GLY A 261 22.97 7.72 -28.62
N LYS A 262 22.38 6.92 -29.52
CA LYS A 262 21.64 7.39 -30.71
C LYS A 262 20.14 7.25 -30.46
N LEU A 263 19.50 8.33 -30.03
CA LEU A 263 18.05 8.38 -29.88
C LEU A 263 17.36 8.61 -31.23
N PRO A 264 16.17 8.02 -31.47
CA PRO A 264 15.40 8.27 -32.68
C PRO A 264 14.93 9.74 -32.73
N ASP A 265 14.94 10.34 -33.92
CA ASP A 265 14.33 11.66 -34.16
C ASP A 265 12.82 11.59 -33.90
N SER A 266 12.27 12.58 -33.17
CA SER A 266 10.86 12.63 -32.78
C SER A 266 9.94 12.55 -34.01
N SER A 267 9.01 11.59 -34.02
CA SER A 267 8.07 11.42 -35.11
C SER A 267 7.04 12.56 -35.10
N LYS A 268 7.11 13.47 -36.08
CA LYS A 268 6.02 14.39 -36.43
C LYS A 268 4.78 13.59 -36.83
N SER A 269 3.84 13.38 -35.92
CA SER A 269 2.49 12.95 -36.25
C SER A 269 1.71 14.14 -36.81
N THR A 270 1.74 14.29 -38.14
CA THR A 270 0.76 15.09 -38.87
C THR A 270 -0.59 14.39 -38.83
N GLU A 271 -1.43 14.68 -37.84
CA GLU A 271 -2.89 14.63 -38.00
C GLU A 271 -3.54 15.83 -37.32
N LYS A 272 -4.19 16.66 -38.14
CA LYS A 272 -5.01 17.79 -37.73
C LYS A 272 -6.22 17.27 -36.94
N SER A 273 -6.37 17.70 -35.70
CA SER A 273 -7.67 17.82 -35.06
C SER A 273 -7.82 19.21 -34.45
N THR A 274 -8.99 19.78 -34.70
CA THR A 274 -9.37 21.18 -34.59
C THR A 274 -9.72 21.60 -33.16
N LYS A 275 -9.19 22.77 -32.76
CA LYS A 275 -9.72 23.77 -31.80
C LYS A 275 -10.62 23.30 -30.64
N GLY A 276 -10.12 23.52 -29.43
CA GLY A 276 -10.89 23.81 -28.21
C GLY A 276 -9.95 24.27 -27.10
N GLU A 277 -9.89 25.59 -26.86
CA GLU A 277 -9.11 26.21 -25.78
C GLU A 277 -9.65 25.77 -24.41
N VAL A 278 -8.80 25.28 -23.49
CA VAL A 278 -8.76 25.67 -22.05
C VAL A 278 -7.38 25.36 -21.44
N ASN A 279 -6.65 26.44 -21.12
CA ASN A 279 -5.65 26.67 -20.05
C ASN A 279 -4.61 25.61 -19.63
N GLY A 280 -3.33 25.98 -19.83
CA GLY A 280 -2.22 25.64 -18.92
C GLY A 280 -1.22 24.61 -19.44
N ASP A 281 -0.73 24.77 -20.66
CA ASP A 281 0.17 23.83 -21.33
C ASP A 281 1.59 23.86 -20.72
N ILE A 282 1.93 22.81 -19.97
CA ILE A 282 3.30 22.36 -19.78
C ILE A 282 3.74 21.85 -21.15
N GLY A 283 4.82 22.42 -21.68
CA GLY A 283 5.22 22.24 -23.08
C GLY A 283 5.22 20.78 -23.52
N ASP A 284 4.69 20.55 -24.72
CA ASP A 284 4.93 19.37 -25.55
C ASP A 284 6.46 19.16 -25.72
N GLU A 285 7.10 18.54 -24.73
CA GLU A 285 8.39 17.87 -24.94
C GLU A 285 8.09 16.61 -25.75
N ASP A 286 8.71 16.51 -26.93
CA ASP A 286 8.61 15.38 -27.85
C ASP A 286 8.79 14.03 -27.11
N LEU A 287 7.67 13.39 -26.75
CA LEU A 287 7.67 12.15 -25.96
C LEU A 287 8.33 11.01 -26.76
N LEU A 288 9.47 10.53 -26.27
CA LEU A 288 10.09 9.31 -26.75
C LEU A 288 9.09 8.14 -26.64
N PRO A 289 9.17 7.15 -27.54
CA PRO A 289 8.38 5.92 -27.40
C PRO A 289 8.55 5.31 -26.01
N GLY A 290 7.48 4.76 -25.42
CA GLY A 290 7.49 4.31 -24.02
C GLY A 290 8.55 3.23 -23.69
N TYR A 291 8.97 2.43 -24.68
CA TYR A 291 10.08 1.47 -24.51
C TYR A 291 11.47 2.12 -24.37
N LEU A 292 11.58 3.42 -24.67
CA LEU A 292 12.74 4.28 -24.44
C LEU A 292 12.52 5.25 -23.27
N ASN A 293 11.46 5.04 -22.47
CA ASN A 293 11.28 5.78 -21.24
C ASN A 293 12.40 5.41 -20.24
N ASP A 294 12.98 6.44 -19.62
CA ASP A 294 14.06 6.40 -18.64
C ASP A 294 13.69 6.96 -17.28
N LEU A 295 12.42 7.32 -17.08
CA LEU A 295 11.92 7.65 -15.75
C LEU A 295 12.01 6.39 -14.88
N PRO A 296 12.76 6.41 -13.76
CA PRO A 296 12.81 5.27 -12.85
C PRO A 296 11.43 4.95 -12.29
N ARG A 297 11.18 3.66 -12.04
CA ARG A 297 9.99 3.21 -11.32
C ARG A 297 10.10 3.61 -9.85
N HIS A 298 8.98 3.73 -9.14
CA HIS A 298 8.97 4.05 -7.71
C HIS A 298 9.88 3.13 -6.87
N GLY A 299 9.88 1.83 -7.13
CA GLY A 299 10.73 0.87 -6.41
C GLY A 299 12.23 1.00 -6.70
N MET A 300 12.62 1.69 -7.78
CA MET A 300 14.03 1.90 -8.13
C MET A 300 14.70 3.00 -7.31
N PHE A 301 13.93 3.78 -6.55
CA PHE A 301 14.46 4.75 -5.59
C PHE A 301 14.85 4.11 -4.24
N VAL A 302 14.52 2.83 -4.02
CA VAL A 302 14.99 2.10 -2.85
C VAL A 302 16.46 1.78 -3.04
N LYS A 303 17.31 2.36 -2.19
CA LYS A 303 18.75 2.16 -2.21
C LYS A 303 19.21 1.43 -0.96
N ASP A 304 20.06 0.43 -1.14
CA ASP A 304 20.81 -0.19 -0.06
C ASP A 304 21.99 0.73 0.31
N LEU A 305 21.84 1.46 1.41
CA LEU A 305 22.84 2.41 1.87
C LEU A 305 23.57 1.89 3.12
N ILE A 306 24.85 2.20 3.21
CA ILE A 306 25.63 2.00 4.44
C ILE A 306 25.52 3.28 5.26
N LEU A 307 24.87 3.20 6.43
CA LEU A 307 24.81 4.33 7.35
C LEU A 307 26.05 4.36 8.24
N LEU A 308 26.78 5.47 8.18
CA LEU A 308 27.95 5.76 8.99
C LEU A 308 27.61 6.90 9.94
N VAL A 309 27.68 6.67 11.25
CA VAL A 309 27.34 7.67 12.26
C VAL A 309 28.60 8.03 13.05
N ASN A 310 28.89 9.33 13.15
CA ASN A 310 29.95 9.86 14.00
C ASN A 310 29.38 10.92 14.96
N ASP A 311 30.26 11.67 15.64
CA ASP A 311 29.89 12.68 16.65
C ASP A 311 29.41 14.02 16.07
N THR A 312 29.29 14.13 14.74
CA THR A 312 28.81 15.32 14.03
C THR A 312 27.59 15.01 13.16
N ALA A 313 27.62 13.91 12.42
CA ALA A 313 26.58 13.56 11.45
C ALA A 313 26.45 12.05 11.24
N ALA A 314 25.27 11.67 10.81
CA ALA A 314 24.98 10.41 10.15
C ALA A 314 25.06 10.63 8.63
N VAL A 315 25.88 9.83 7.96
CA VAL A 315 26.11 9.87 6.51
C VAL A 315 25.67 8.55 5.92
N ALA A 316 24.80 8.60 4.91
CA ALA A 316 24.43 7.44 4.13
C ALA A 316 25.34 7.33 2.91
N TYR A 317 26.08 6.24 2.80
CA TYR A 317 26.97 5.95 1.68
C TYR A 317 26.31 4.96 0.73
N ASP A 318 26.21 5.35 -0.55
CA ASP A 318 25.76 4.49 -1.63
C ASP A 318 26.96 3.76 -2.24
N PRO A 319 27.11 2.43 -2.04
CA PRO A 319 28.24 1.69 -2.57
C PRO A 319 28.20 1.47 -4.08
N LEU A 320 27.05 1.66 -4.74
CA LEU A 320 26.89 1.49 -6.18
C LEU A 320 27.32 2.75 -6.92
N GLU A 321 26.86 3.91 -6.47
CA GLU A 321 27.21 5.21 -7.05
C GLU A 321 28.53 5.76 -6.49
N ASN A 322 28.99 5.21 -5.37
CA ASN A 322 30.15 5.70 -4.62
C ASN A 322 29.97 7.17 -4.21
N GLU A 323 28.78 7.51 -3.73
CA GLU A 323 28.40 8.85 -3.24
C GLU A 323 27.95 8.81 -1.78
N CYS A 324 28.12 9.94 -1.08
CA CYS A 324 27.74 10.12 0.31
C CYS A 324 26.67 11.20 0.44
N TYR A 325 25.63 10.92 1.21
CA TYR A 325 24.50 11.80 1.47
C TYR A 325 24.42 12.09 2.98
N LEU A 326 24.16 13.35 3.34
CA LEU A 326 23.88 13.68 4.74
C LEU A 326 22.50 13.13 5.12
N ALA A 327 22.46 12.20 6.07
CA ALA A 327 21.21 11.58 6.52
C ALA A 327 20.61 12.35 7.71
N ALA A 328 21.44 12.73 8.69
CA ALA A 328 21.01 13.51 9.86
C ALA A 328 22.22 14.15 10.55
N LEU A 329 22.01 15.23 11.30
CA LEU A 329 23.00 15.70 12.29
C LEU A 329 23.00 14.78 13.50
N ALA A 330 24.16 14.45 14.06
CA ALA A 330 24.31 13.45 15.13
C ALA A 330 24.91 14.03 16.42
N GLU A 331 24.81 15.34 16.63
CA GLU A 331 25.38 16.02 17.80
C GLU A 331 24.86 15.49 19.15
N GLN A 332 23.64 14.96 19.16
CA GLN A 332 23.00 14.36 20.33
C GLN A 332 23.41 12.89 20.57
N ILE A 333 24.04 12.24 19.59
CA ILE A 333 24.41 10.84 19.69
C ILE A 333 25.61 10.67 20.63
N PRO A 334 25.53 9.75 21.60
CA PRO A 334 26.63 9.53 22.54
C PRO A 334 27.89 9.03 21.85
N ARG A 335 29.02 9.68 22.17
CA ARG A 335 30.35 9.39 21.58
C ARG A 335 30.98 8.09 22.04
N ASN A 336 30.60 7.61 23.23
CA ASN A 336 31.21 6.45 23.87
C ASN A 336 30.15 5.39 24.18
N HIS A 337 30.56 4.13 24.10
CA HIS A 337 29.73 2.98 24.51
C HIS A 337 28.38 2.91 23.78
N SER A 338 28.34 3.36 22.54
CA SER A 338 27.18 3.28 21.66
C SER A 338 27.21 2.02 20.79
N SER A 339 26.03 1.53 20.48
CA SER A 339 25.81 0.42 19.57
C SER A 339 24.61 0.74 18.68
N ILE A 340 24.61 0.23 17.46
CA ILE A 340 23.64 0.54 16.42
C ILE A 340 23.02 -0.75 15.88
N VAL A 341 21.72 -0.70 15.59
CA VAL A 341 21.01 -1.80 14.92
C VAL A 341 20.01 -1.22 13.92
N SER A 342 19.82 -1.94 12.81
CA SER A 342 18.85 -1.57 11.78
C SER A 342 17.85 -2.71 11.54
N LYS A 343 16.58 -2.37 11.36
CA LYS A 343 15.51 -3.32 10.98
C LYS A 343 14.41 -2.61 10.20
N GLN A 344 14.01 -3.17 9.05
CA GLN A 344 12.92 -2.63 8.22
C GLN A 344 13.04 -1.13 7.96
N ASN A 345 14.23 -0.67 7.54
CA ASN A 345 14.54 0.74 7.28
C ASN A 345 14.48 1.67 8.52
N GLN A 346 14.38 1.10 9.73
CA GLN A 346 14.51 1.82 10.99
C GLN A 346 15.91 1.62 11.55
N VAL A 347 16.51 2.69 12.07
CA VAL A 347 17.84 2.68 12.67
C VAL A 347 17.72 3.13 14.11
N TYR A 348 18.33 2.35 15.00
CA TYR A 348 18.31 2.59 16.43
C TYR A 348 19.72 2.65 16.98
N ILE A 349 19.99 3.62 17.84
CA ILE A 349 21.25 3.76 18.56
C ILE A 349 20.97 3.75 20.05
N VAL A 350 21.64 2.85 20.76
CA VAL A 350 21.62 2.77 22.23
C VAL A 350 23.02 3.03 22.76
N GLY A 351 23.15 3.79 23.83
CA GLY A 351 24.38 3.82 24.61
C GLY A 351 24.70 5.16 25.24
N GLY A 352 25.97 5.35 25.59
CA GLY A 352 26.41 6.50 26.37
C GLY A 352 25.86 6.52 27.79
N LEU A 353 26.09 7.65 28.45
CA LEU A 353 25.68 7.90 29.82
C LEU A 353 24.95 9.24 29.88
N TYR A 354 23.72 9.19 30.36
CA TYR A 354 22.91 10.33 30.74
C TYR A 354 22.77 10.32 32.27
N VAL A 355 22.90 11.49 32.89
CA VAL A 355 22.71 11.66 34.33
C VAL A 355 21.39 12.41 34.58
N GLU A 356 20.44 11.74 35.21
CA GLU A 356 19.16 12.32 35.60
C GLU A 356 19.26 12.90 37.02
N GLU A 357 19.44 14.22 37.13
CA GLU A 357 19.66 14.90 38.41
C GLU A 357 18.46 14.82 39.36
N GLU A 358 17.25 14.67 38.83
CA GLU A 358 16.00 14.61 39.61
C GLU A 358 15.77 13.23 40.25
N ASN A 359 16.30 12.16 39.66
CA ASN A 359 16.10 10.78 40.12
C ASN A 359 17.29 10.30 40.95
N LYS A 360 17.24 10.54 42.27
CA LYS A 360 18.34 10.17 43.18
C LYS A 360 18.55 8.66 43.33
N ASP A 361 17.55 7.83 43.00
CA ASP A 361 17.63 6.37 43.16
C ASP A 361 18.28 5.70 41.93
N GLN A 362 18.02 6.22 40.73
CA GLN A 362 18.61 5.76 39.47
C GLN A 362 19.09 6.93 38.60
N PRO A 363 20.15 7.63 39.03
CA PRO A 363 20.61 8.83 38.34
C PRO A 363 21.31 8.53 37.01
N PHE A 364 21.62 7.27 36.67
CA PHE A 364 22.38 6.92 35.48
C PHE A 364 21.55 6.08 34.53
N GLN A 365 21.34 6.59 33.32
CA GLN A 365 20.65 5.89 32.22
C GLN A 365 21.50 5.96 30.94
N SER A 366 21.16 5.16 29.94
CA SER A 366 21.79 5.29 28.61
C SER A 366 20.79 5.84 27.60
N TYR A 367 21.28 6.64 26.68
CA TYR A 367 20.46 7.23 25.63
C TYR A 367 19.93 6.14 24.70
N PHE A 368 18.75 6.40 24.16
CA PHE A 368 18.15 5.58 23.13
C PHE A 368 17.54 6.50 22.07
N PHE A 369 18.00 6.36 20.83
CA PHE A 369 17.57 7.18 19.72
C PHE A 369 17.11 6.32 18.55
N GLN A 370 16.16 6.85 17.79
CA GLN A 370 15.72 6.33 16.51
C GLN A 370 15.91 7.41 15.45
N LEU A 371 16.38 7.02 14.26
CA LEU A 371 16.46 7.93 13.12
C LEU A 371 15.07 8.10 12.48
N ASP A 372 14.56 9.32 12.45
CA ASP A 372 13.49 9.71 11.54
C ASP A 372 14.12 9.99 10.17
N SER A 373 13.97 9.05 9.24
CA SER A 373 14.55 9.14 7.90
C SER A 373 13.85 10.16 6.99
N ILE A 374 12.64 10.61 7.35
CA ILE A 374 11.89 11.62 6.59
C ILE A 374 12.31 13.02 7.05
N ALA A 375 12.36 13.24 8.36
CA ALA A 375 12.78 14.51 8.93
C ALA A 375 14.31 14.70 8.87
N GLY A 376 15.08 13.61 8.80
CA GLY A 376 16.54 13.65 8.88
C GLY A 376 17.03 14.00 10.29
N GLU A 377 16.31 13.53 11.32
CA GLU A 377 16.56 13.87 12.72
C GLU A 377 16.59 12.64 13.62
N TRP A 378 17.33 12.72 14.73
CA TRP A 378 17.31 11.67 15.76
C TRP A 378 16.24 11.97 16.79
N VAL A 379 15.29 11.06 16.93
CA VAL A 379 14.20 11.12 17.90
C VAL A 379 14.60 10.34 19.15
N ALA A 380 14.54 10.99 20.30
CA ALA A 380 14.78 10.34 21.59
C ALA A 380 13.64 9.38 21.93
N LEU A 381 14.01 8.16 22.33
CA LEU A 381 13.12 7.11 22.79
C LEU A 381 13.26 6.91 24.31
N PRO A 382 12.36 6.13 24.95
CA PRO A 382 12.47 5.83 26.38
C PRO A 382 13.88 5.32 26.72
N PRO A 383 14.59 5.96 27.66
CA PRO A 383 16.00 5.68 27.91
C PRO A 383 16.18 4.25 28.44
N LEU A 384 17.38 3.70 28.23
CA LEU A 384 17.72 2.38 28.74
C LEU A 384 17.79 2.44 30.28
N PRO A 385 16.94 1.70 31.02
CA PRO A 385 16.84 1.85 32.48
C PRO A 385 18.09 1.41 33.25
N SER A 386 18.94 0.58 32.64
CA SER A 386 20.19 0.10 33.24
C SER A 386 21.36 0.61 32.41
N ALA A 387 22.01 1.67 32.91
CA ALA A 387 23.18 2.26 32.28
C ALA A 387 24.33 1.25 32.20
N ARG A 388 24.77 0.94 30.99
CA ARG A 388 25.79 -0.08 30.73
C ARG A 388 26.66 0.23 29.52
N CYS A 389 27.84 -0.38 29.49
CA CYS A 389 28.78 -0.29 28.37
C CYS A 389 29.24 -1.67 27.92
N LEU A 390 29.92 -1.75 26.77
CA LEU A 390 30.47 -3.00 26.21
C LEU A 390 29.40 -4.11 26.07
N PHE A 391 28.14 -3.70 25.90
CA PHE A 391 27.00 -4.58 25.66
C PHE A 391 26.86 -4.86 24.17
N GLY A 392 26.11 -5.91 23.86
CA GLY A 392 25.69 -6.23 22.50
C GLY A 392 24.31 -5.64 22.19
N LEU A 393 24.11 -5.11 20.98
CA LEU A 393 22.79 -4.73 20.49
C LEU A 393 22.39 -5.66 19.34
N GLY A 394 21.18 -6.19 19.39
CA GLY A 394 20.64 -7.03 18.33
C GLY A 394 19.14 -6.83 18.16
N GLU A 395 18.63 -7.19 17.00
CA GLU A 395 17.21 -7.25 16.69
C GLU A 395 16.77 -8.70 16.43
N SER A 396 15.55 -9.02 16.85
CA SER A 396 14.83 -10.23 16.43
C SER A 396 13.33 -10.01 16.61
N ASP A 397 12.52 -10.57 15.70
CA ASP A 397 11.05 -10.48 15.73
C ASP A 397 10.50 -9.07 15.97
N ASN A 398 11.09 -8.06 15.30
CA ASN A 398 10.75 -6.64 15.41
C ASN A 398 10.94 -6.03 16.82
N LYS A 399 11.80 -6.65 17.65
CA LYS A 399 12.18 -6.16 18.96
C LYS A 399 13.68 -5.96 19.06
N ILE A 400 14.09 -4.99 19.88
CA ILE A 400 15.50 -4.66 20.08
C ILE A 400 15.96 -5.25 21.39
N TYR A 401 17.14 -5.85 21.40
CA TYR A 401 17.70 -6.55 22.54
C TYR A 401 19.06 -5.96 22.90
N VAL A 402 19.19 -5.56 24.16
CA VAL A 402 20.46 -5.13 24.77
C VAL A 402 20.97 -6.29 25.62
N ILE A 403 22.10 -6.85 25.22
CA ILE A 403 22.62 -8.11 25.74
C ILE A 403 23.84 -7.84 26.60
N ALA A 404 23.73 -8.21 27.88
CA ALA A 404 24.85 -8.26 28.83
C ALA A 404 25.62 -6.92 28.88
N GLY A 405 26.95 -6.96 28.96
CA GLY A 405 27.81 -5.79 29.09
C GLY A 405 28.30 -5.57 30.52
N LYS A 406 28.76 -4.35 30.82
CA LYS A 406 29.15 -3.92 32.16
C LYS A 406 28.27 -2.80 32.65
N ASP A 407 27.84 -2.90 33.90
CA ASP A 407 27.16 -1.80 34.56
C ASP A 407 28.11 -0.60 34.69
N LEU A 408 27.65 0.58 34.25
CA LEU A 408 28.49 1.79 34.25
C LEU A 408 28.75 2.35 35.65
N ARG A 409 27.99 1.92 36.67
CA ARG A 409 28.13 2.37 38.06
C ARG A 409 28.96 1.39 38.89
N THR A 410 28.68 0.10 38.79
CA THR A 410 29.34 -0.92 39.62
C THR A 410 30.53 -1.58 38.92
N GLU A 411 30.68 -1.37 37.61
CA GLU A 411 31.64 -2.06 36.73
C GLU A 411 31.48 -3.59 36.68
N GLU A 412 30.42 -4.11 37.28
CA GLU A 412 30.11 -5.53 37.29
C GLU A 412 29.68 -6.01 35.90
N SER A 413 30.16 -7.19 35.53
CA SER A 413 29.69 -7.86 34.33
C SER A 413 28.25 -8.34 34.51
N LEU A 414 27.44 -8.11 33.49
CA LEU A 414 26.02 -8.41 33.48
C LEU A 414 25.75 -9.67 32.64
N ASP A 415 24.72 -10.41 33.05
CA ASP A 415 24.10 -11.51 32.31
C ASP A 415 22.66 -11.17 31.88
N SER A 416 22.17 -9.98 32.28
CA SER A 416 20.81 -9.52 31.96
C SER A 416 20.67 -9.19 30.48
N VAL A 417 19.48 -9.49 29.95
CA VAL A 417 19.10 -9.13 28.58
C VAL A 417 17.83 -8.30 28.64
N LEU A 418 17.93 -7.07 28.15
CA LEU A 418 16.80 -6.14 28.07
C LEU A 418 16.21 -6.18 26.67
N CYS A 419 14.89 -6.06 26.58
CA CYS A 419 14.14 -6.09 25.33
C CYS A 419 13.27 -4.84 25.24
N TYR A 420 13.37 -4.11 24.13
CA TYR A 420 12.47 -3.01 23.80
C TYR A 420 11.45 -3.48 22.78
N ASP A 421 10.18 -3.22 23.07
CA ASP A 421 9.06 -3.43 22.16
C ASP A 421 8.67 -2.08 21.53
N PRO A 422 8.94 -1.87 20.23
CA PRO A 422 8.62 -0.61 19.55
C PRO A 422 7.12 -0.33 19.47
N VAL A 423 6.26 -1.35 19.49
CA VAL A 423 4.81 -1.19 19.44
C VAL A 423 4.27 -0.73 20.80
N ALA A 424 4.76 -1.34 21.88
CA ALA A 424 4.37 -0.97 23.24
C ALA A 424 5.15 0.24 23.79
N MET A 425 6.20 0.70 23.09
CA MET A 425 7.14 1.74 23.51
C MET A 425 7.69 1.53 24.92
N LYS A 426 8.08 0.29 25.24
CA LYS A 426 8.46 -0.07 26.61
C LYS A 426 9.63 -1.05 26.64
N TRP A 427 10.52 -0.84 27.61
CA TRP A 427 11.55 -1.79 28.00
C TRP A 427 11.00 -2.88 28.92
N GLY A 428 11.45 -4.11 28.70
CA GLY A 428 11.30 -5.26 29.58
C GLY A 428 12.63 -5.99 29.76
N GLU A 429 12.65 -6.92 30.71
CA GLU A 429 13.78 -7.85 30.90
C GLU A 429 13.33 -9.26 30.50
N ILE A 430 14.21 -9.99 29.81
CA ILE A 430 13.97 -11.38 29.43
C ILE A 430 14.92 -12.31 30.18
N LYS A 431 14.87 -13.61 29.85
CA LYS A 431 15.71 -14.62 30.49
C LYS A 431 17.20 -14.24 30.38
N LYS A 432 17.88 -14.26 31.53
CA LYS A 432 19.32 -13.99 31.65
C LYS A 432 20.15 -15.01 30.90
N LEU A 433 21.33 -14.57 30.46
CA LEU A 433 22.35 -15.45 29.92
C LEU A 433 22.87 -16.41 31.01
N PRO A 434 23.33 -17.61 30.63
CA PRO A 434 23.96 -18.54 31.56
C PRO A 434 25.33 -18.05 32.06
N ILE A 435 25.92 -17.04 31.40
CA ILE A 435 27.23 -16.48 31.70
C ILE A 435 27.18 -14.95 31.66
N LYS A 436 27.97 -14.31 32.52
CA LYS A 436 28.22 -12.87 32.47
C LYS A 436 29.26 -12.58 31.39
N VAL A 437 28.93 -11.73 30.43
CA VAL A 437 29.81 -11.47 29.27
C VAL A 437 29.79 -10.00 28.88
N TYR A 438 30.95 -9.46 28.50
CA TYR A 438 31.08 -8.08 28.02
C TYR A 438 32.12 -7.98 26.89
N GLY A 439 32.02 -6.92 26.09
CA GLY A 439 32.92 -6.69 24.95
C GLY A 439 32.82 -7.76 23.87
N HIS A 440 31.65 -8.38 23.74
CA HIS A 440 31.34 -9.35 22.70
C HIS A 440 30.80 -8.65 21.45
N ALA A 441 30.89 -9.31 20.30
CA ALA A 441 30.20 -8.88 19.09
C ALA A 441 28.80 -9.49 19.05
N THR A 442 27.83 -8.73 18.53
CA THR A 442 26.45 -9.18 18.38
C THR A 442 26.01 -9.05 16.93
N ILE A 443 25.39 -10.11 16.41
CA ILE A 443 24.90 -10.15 15.03
C ILE A 443 23.47 -10.68 15.05
N SER A 444 22.56 -9.98 14.38
CA SER A 444 21.21 -10.44 14.11
C SER A 444 21.13 -11.05 12.72
N ASN A 445 20.66 -12.29 12.64
CA ASN A 445 20.49 -12.98 11.36
C ASN A 445 19.35 -13.99 11.44
N ASN A 446 18.44 -13.95 10.46
CA ASN A 446 17.31 -14.90 10.32
C ASN A 446 16.50 -15.12 11.62
N GLY A 447 16.17 -14.03 12.32
CA GLY A 447 15.39 -14.08 13.57
C GLY A 447 16.17 -14.56 14.80
N LEU A 448 17.47 -14.80 14.68
CA LEU A 448 18.34 -15.18 15.79
C LEU A 448 19.37 -14.10 16.07
N ILE A 449 19.77 -13.99 17.35
CA ILE A 449 20.83 -13.09 17.79
C ILE A 449 22.02 -13.92 18.28
N TYR A 450 23.16 -13.71 17.64
CA TYR A 450 24.40 -14.41 17.94
C TYR A 450 25.32 -13.51 18.76
N CYS A 451 25.78 -14.00 19.91
CA CYS A 451 26.79 -13.34 20.73
C CYS A 451 28.12 -14.07 20.53
N LEU A 452 29.11 -13.37 20.00
CA LEU A 452 30.39 -13.95 19.57
C LEU A 452 31.55 -13.31 20.36
N GLY A 453 32.35 -14.16 20.99
CA GLY A 453 33.50 -13.73 21.78
C GLY A 453 33.12 -12.99 23.06
N GLY A 454 33.95 -12.02 23.45
CA GLY A 454 33.82 -11.27 24.70
C GLY A 454 34.68 -11.83 25.83
N LYS A 455 34.61 -11.16 26.98
CA LYS A 455 35.27 -11.55 28.21
C LYS A 455 34.24 -11.96 29.25
N THR A 456 34.57 -13.01 30.00
CA THR A 456 33.84 -13.50 31.16
C THR A 456 34.63 -13.19 32.42
N ASP A 457 33.97 -13.20 33.57
CA ASP A 457 34.65 -13.01 34.87
C ASP A 457 35.35 -14.30 35.34
N ASP A 458 35.01 -15.45 34.76
CA ASP A 458 35.68 -16.72 35.01
C ASP A 458 37.02 -16.79 34.23
N LYS A 459 38.09 -17.14 34.96
CA LYS A 459 39.48 -17.24 34.46
C LYS A 459 39.70 -18.39 33.48
#